data_AF-A0ABD5J455-F1
#
_entry.id   AF-A0ABD5J455-F1
#
_cell.length_a   1.000
_cell.length_b   1.000
_cell.length_c   1.000
_cell.angle_alpha   90.00
_cell.angle_beta   90.00
_cell.angle_gamma   90.00
#
_symmetry.space_group_name_H-M   'P 1'
#
loop_
_entity.id
_entity.type
_entity.pdbx_description
1 polymer ?
#
loop_
_entity_poly.entity_id
_entity_poly.type
_entity_poly.pdbx_seq_one_letter_code
_entity_poly.pdbx_strand_id
1 'polypeptide(L)'
;MDTVVFTATYADIPAHLPVPGPFRELLRERFVLAHEVLGKITESTGALCLDVTAAAEWSRPDMWSEDGLHPIPRGHQWFAESIADLLERATGTPCRPRC
;
A
#
# COMPACT_ATOMS: atom_id res chain seq x y z
N MET A 1 -3.87 24.07 -6.35
CA MET A 1 -4.59 22.82 -6.08
C MET A 1 -4.32 22.56 -4.62
N ASP A 2 -5.31 22.79 -3.76
CA ASP A 2 -5.05 23.03 -2.32
C ASP A 2 -5.23 21.74 -1.49
N THR A 3 -5.65 20.66 -2.14
CA THR A 3 -5.86 19.34 -1.55
C THR A 3 -5.26 18.27 -2.46
N VAL A 4 -4.53 17.32 -1.88
CA VAL A 4 -4.02 16.13 -2.56
C VAL A 4 -4.74 14.91 -2.03
N VAL A 5 -5.22 14.05 -2.94
CA VAL A 5 -5.78 12.74 -2.62
C VAL A 5 -4.73 11.69 -2.96
N PHE A 6 -4.50 10.76 -2.05
CA PHE A 6 -3.61 9.63 -2.28
C PHE A 6 -4.26 8.31 -1.83
N THR A 7 -3.73 7.22 -2.35
CA THR A 7 -4.08 5.85 -2.01
C THR A 7 -2.85 4.96 -2.18
N ALA A 8 -2.99 3.64 -1.97
CA ALA A 8 -1.95 2.66 -2.22
C ALA A 8 -2.52 1.38 -2.82
N THR A 9 -1.67 0.62 -3.52
CA THR A 9 -1.99 -0.76 -3.89
C THR A 9 -2.08 -1.66 -2.65
N TYR A 10 -2.59 -2.86 -2.82
CA TYR A 10 -2.57 -3.89 -1.77
C TYR A 10 -1.25 -4.65 -1.83
N ALA A 11 -0.55 -4.77 -0.70
CA ALA A 11 0.56 -5.72 -0.56
C ALA A 11 0.07 -7.17 -0.72
N ASP A 12 0.99 -8.14 -0.79
CA ASP A 12 0.66 -9.58 -0.82
C ASP A 12 0.18 -10.09 0.56
N ILE A 13 -0.91 -9.50 1.07
CA ILE A 13 -1.64 -9.93 2.26
C ILE A 13 -1.93 -11.44 2.22
N PRO A 14 -2.32 -12.06 1.07
CA PRO A 14 -2.56 -13.49 1.01
C PRO A 14 -1.38 -14.37 1.47
N ALA A 15 -0.14 -13.90 1.37
CA ALA A 15 1.03 -14.62 1.88
C ALA A 15 1.02 -14.78 3.41
N HIS A 16 0.37 -13.87 4.12
CA HIS A 16 0.37 -13.77 5.58
C HIS A 16 -0.87 -14.41 6.22
N LEU A 17 -1.90 -14.74 5.42
CA LEU A 17 -3.16 -15.29 5.93
C LEU A 17 -3.10 -16.81 6.14
N PRO A 18 -3.70 -17.33 7.24
CA PRO A 18 -3.77 -18.77 7.52
C PRO A 18 -4.89 -19.46 6.72
N VAL A 19 -4.90 -19.27 5.40
CA VAL A 19 -5.89 -19.85 4.48
C VAL A 19 -5.25 -20.85 3.50
N PRO A 20 -6.01 -21.82 2.96
CA PRO A 20 -5.48 -22.78 1.99
C PRO A 20 -4.87 -22.13 0.74
N GLY A 21 -3.89 -22.79 0.12
CA GLY A 21 -3.20 -22.30 -1.08
C GLY A 21 -4.13 -21.78 -2.20
N PRO A 22 -5.15 -22.54 -2.63
CA PRO A 22 -6.09 -22.09 -3.65
C PRO A 22 -6.87 -20.81 -3.27
N PHE A 23 -7.13 -20.60 -1.98
CA PHE A 23 -7.76 -19.37 -1.52
C PHE A 23 -6.79 -18.18 -1.60
N ARG A 24 -5.50 -18.39 -1.33
CA ARG A 24 -4.47 -17.35 -1.51
C ARG A 24 -4.36 -16.93 -2.97
N GLU A 25 -4.36 -17.90 -3.88
CA GLU A 25 -4.32 -17.66 -5.33
C GLU A 25 -5.55 -16.87 -5.79
N LEU A 26 -6.75 -17.29 -5.37
CA LEU A 26 -7.99 -16.57 -5.66
C LEU A 26 -7.94 -15.12 -5.15
N LEU A 27 -7.45 -14.88 -3.92
CA LEU A 27 -7.30 -13.52 -3.39
C LEU A 27 -6.31 -12.68 -4.20
N ARG A 28 -5.19 -13.27 -4.63
CA ARG A 28 -4.21 -12.57 -5.49
C ARG A 28 -4.81 -12.17 -6.82
N GLU A 29 -5.59 -13.04 -7.47
CA GLU A 29 -6.32 -12.68 -8.69
C GLU A 29 -7.26 -11.49 -8.47
N ARG A 30 -7.96 -11.46 -7.33
CA ARG A 30 -8.82 -10.31 -6.97
C ARG A 30 -8.03 -9.04 -6.72
N PHE A 31 -6.85 -9.14 -6.13
CA PHE A 31 -5.97 -7.98 -5.93
C PHE A 31 -5.43 -7.43 -7.24
N VAL A 32 -5.06 -8.29 -8.20
CA VAL A 32 -4.67 -7.85 -9.55
C VAL A 32 -5.79 -7.04 -10.19
N LEU A 33 -7.02 -7.55 -10.18
CA LEU A 33 -8.19 -6.82 -10.71
C LEU A 33 -8.42 -5.50 -9.97
N ALA A 34 -8.27 -5.50 -8.65
CA ALA A 34 -8.43 -4.29 -7.84
C ALA A 34 -7.35 -3.24 -8.16
N HIS A 35 -6.10 -3.65 -8.36
CA HIS A 35 -4.99 -2.77 -8.74
C HIS A 35 -5.21 -2.16 -10.13
N GLU A 36 -5.71 -2.93 -11.09
CA GLU A 36 -6.05 -2.41 -12.43
C GLU A 36 -7.13 -1.32 -12.36
N VAL A 37 -8.19 -1.54 -11.58
CA VAL A 37 -9.26 -0.56 -11.38
C VAL A 37 -8.72 0.66 -10.63
N LEU A 38 -7.93 0.45 -9.58
CA LEU A 38 -7.30 1.52 -8.81
C LEU A 38 -6.43 2.39 -9.71
N GLY A 39 -5.60 1.79 -10.57
CA GLY A 39 -4.75 2.50 -11.52
C GLY A 39 -5.55 3.42 -12.45
N LYS A 40 -6.64 2.91 -13.05
CA LYS A 40 -7.54 3.70 -13.92
C LYS A 40 -8.19 4.86 -13.17
N ILE A 41 -8.59 4.65 -11.91
CA ILE A 41 -9.18 5.71 -11.08
C ILE A 41 -8.13 6.76 -10.76
N THR A 42 -6.93 6.36 -10.35
CA THR A 42 -5.86 7.30 -9.98
C THR A 42 -5.39 8.12 -11.19
N GLU A 43 -5.32 7.50 -12.37
CA GLU A 43 -5.00 8.20 -13.62
C GLU A 43 -6.08 9.22 -14.00
N SER A 44 -7.36 8.84 -13.94
CA SER A 44 -8.48 9.72 -14.33
C SER A 44 -8.76 10.85 -13.33
N THR A 45 -8.43 10.66 -12.05
CA THR A 45 -8.68 11.66 -10.99
C THR A 45 -7.46 12.49 -10.63
N GLY A 46 -6.26 12.07 -11.05
CA GLY A 46 -4.99 12.64 -10.62
C GLY A 46 -4.64 12.30 -9.15
N ALA A 47 -5.36 11.38 -8.51
CA ALA A 47 -4.99 10.90 -7.19
C ALA A 47 -3.64 10.16 -7.25
N LEU A 48 -2.78 10.38 -6.25
CA LEU A 48 -1.50 9.69 -6.16
C LEU A 48 -1.70 8.25 -5.68
N CYS A 49 -0.93 7.31 -6.22
CA CYS A 49 -0.98 5.91 -5.80
C CYS A 49 0.41 5.44 -5.39
N LEU A 50 0.59 5.07 -4.13
CA LEU A 50 1.79 4.39 -3.69
C LEU A 50 1.71 2.92 -4.09
N ASP A 51 2.63 2.46 -4.92
CA ASP A 51 2.74 1.04 -5.22
C ASP A 51 3.56 0.33 -4.14
N VAL A 52 2.86 -0.36 -3.23
CA VAL A 52 3.49 -1.16 -2.17
C VAL A 52 3.85 -2.58 -2.62
N THR A 53 3.37 -3.02 -3.79
CA THR A 53 3.69 -4.37 -4.32
C THR A 53 5.16 -4.49 -4.71
N ALA A 54 5.78 -3.38 -5.09
CA ALA A 54 7.18 -3.30 -5.46
C ALA A 54 8.14 -3.24 -4.26
N ALA A 55 7.63 -3.04 -3.04
CA ALA A 55 8.44 -2.83 -1.85
C ALA A 55 8.68 -4.15 -1.09
N ALA A 56 9.93 -4.59 -1.08
CA ALA A 56 10.35 -5.84 -0.45
C ALA A 56 10.06 -5.88 1.05
N GLU A 57 9.96 -4.72 1.71
CA GLU A 57 9.60 -4.57 3.11
C GLU A 57 8.29 -5.29 3.44
N TRP A 58 7.29 -5.22 2.56
CA TRP A 58 5.96 -5.81 2.80
C TRP A 58 5.92 -7.34 2.79
N SER A 59 7.00 -8.01 2.36
CA SER A 59 7.16 -9.45 2.52
C SER A 59 7.67 -9.87 3.90
N ARG A 60 8.16 -8.93 4.72
CA ARG A 60 8.83 -9.24 5.98
C ARG A 60 7.80 -9.47 7.09
N PRO A 61 7.92 -10.55 7.89
CA PRO A 61 7.01 -10.80 9.00
C PRO A 61 6.99 -9.69 10.07
N ASP A 62 8.10 -8.98 10.27
CA ASP A 62 8.21 -7.89 11.26
C ASP A 62 7.50 -6.59 10.85
N MET A 63 6.71 -6.63 9.77
CA MET A 63 5.86 -5.54 9.33
C MET A 63 4.38 -5.77 9.65
N TRP A 64 3.99 -7.00 10.00
CA TRP A 64 2.60 -7.43 10.10
C TRP A 64 2.23 -7.87 11.51
N SER A 65 0.96 -7.66 11.85
CA SER A 65 0.38 -8.13 13.10
C SER A 65 0.11 -9.64 13.00
N GLU A 66 -0.21 -10.27 14.13
CA GLU A 66 -0.51 -11.70 14.18
C GLU A 66 -1.72 -12.10 13.32
N ASP A 67 -2.59 -11.15 12.96
CA ASP A 67 -3.72 -11.40 12.06
C ASP A 67 -3.32 -11.59 10.58
N GLY A 68 -2.07 -11.26 10.23
CA GLY A 68 -1.56 -11.33 8.85
C GLY A 68 -2.24 -10.36 7.88
N LEU A 69 -3.03 -9.40 8.37
CA LEU A 69 -3.81 -8.46 7.57
C LEU A 69 -3.37 -7.01 7.81
N HIS A 70 -3.09 -6.66 9.06
CA HIS A 70 -2.76 -5.29 9.43
C HIS A 70 -1.27 -5.12 9.69
N PRO A 71 -0.68 -3.97 9.34
CA PRO A 71 0.68 -3.67 9.75
C PRO A 71 0.79 -3.48 11.27
N ILE A 72 1.96 -3.78 11.85
CA ILE A 72 2.31 -3.30 13.21
C ILE A 72 2.81 -1.83 13.15
N PRO A 73 3.13 -1.17 14.28
CA PRO A 73 3.58 0.22 14.26
C PRO A 73 4.74 0.50 13.28
N ARG A 74 5.68 -0.44 13.14
CA ARG A 74 6.76 -0.34 12.16
C ARG A 74 6.26 -0.28 10.71
N GLY A 75 5.29 -1.12 10.36
CA GLY A 75 4.69 -1.12 9.03
C GLY A 75 3.89 0.15 8.75
N HIS A 76 3.16 0.65 9.76
CA HIS A 76 2.49 1.95 9.66
C HIS A 76 3.47 3.11 9.51
N GLN A 77 4.60 3.09 10.23
CA GLN A 77 5.64 4.11 10.10
C GLN A 77 6.23 4.12 8.69
N TRP A 78 6.64 2.96 8.16
CA TRP A 78 7.17 2.86 6.80
C TRP A 78 6.16 3.37 5.75
N PHE A 79 4.88 3.03 5.91
CA PHE A 79 3.83 3.50 5.00
C PHE A 79 3.68 5.02 5.06
N ALA A 80 3.66 5.59 6.26
CA ALA A 80 3.55 7.04 6.46
C ALA A 80 4.75 7.79 5.86
N GLU A 81 5.97 7.29 6.07
CA GLU A 81 7.20 7.84 5.48
C GLU A 81 7.14 7.79 3.95
N SER A 82 6.73 6.66 3.38
CA SER A 82 6.62 6.47 1.92
C SER A 82 5.57 7.38 1.27
N ILE A 83 4.44 7.61 1.95
CA ILE A 83 3.42 8.56 1.51
C ILE A 83 3.92 10.00 1.61
N ALA A 84 4.60 10.35 2.71
CA ALA A 84 5.14 11.69 2.87
C ALA A 84 6.15 12.02 1.76
N ASP A 85 7.04 11.08 1.44
CA ASP A 85 7.97 11.17 0.31
C ASP A 85 7.24 11.31 -1.04
N LEU A 86 6.15 10.58 -1.24
CA LEU A 86 5.32 10.68 -2.46
C LEU A 86 4.67 12.06 -2.59
N LEU A 87 4.12 12.59 -1.50
CA LEU A 87 3.51 13.91 -1.43
C LEU A 87 4.55 15.02 -1.67
N GLU A 88 5.74 14.91 -1.09
CA GLU A 88 6.82 15.88 -1.29
C GLU A 88 7.26 15.91 -2.76
N ARG A 89 7.45 14.75 -3.40
CA ARG A 89 7.77 14.66 -4.83
C ARG A 89 6.67 15.27 -5.72
N ALA A 90 5.41 15.05 -5.38
CA ALA A 90 4.29 15.52 -6.20
C ALA A 90 3.98 17.01 -6.03
N THR A 91 4.22 17.57 -4.85
CA THR A 91 3.81 18.95 -4.50
C THR A 91 4.97 19.93 -4.36
N GLY A 92 6.19 19.44 -4.21
CA GLY A 92 7.36 20.25 -3.83
C GLY A 92 7.31 20.77 -2.39
N THR A 93 6.33 20.35 -1.59
CA THR A 93 6.17 20.77 -0.19
C THR A 93 6.71 19.70 0.75
N PRO A 94 7.66 20.02 1.65
CA PRO A 94 8.20 19.05 2.59
C PRO A 94 7.09 18.43 3.46
N CYS A 95 7.01 17.11 3.45
CA CYS A 95 6.10 16.35 4.31
C CYS A 95 6.95 15.46 5.22
N ARG A 96 6.94 15.73 6.53
CA ARG A 96 7.63 14.88 7.50
C ARG A 96 6.60 14.27 8.46
N PRO A 97 6.39 12.94 8.44
CA PRO A 97 5.54 12.30 9.41
C PRO A 97 6.15 12.53 10.80
N ARG A 98 5.33 12.99 11.76
CA ARG A 98 5.73 13.05 13.16
C ARG A 98 5.46 11.69 13.76
N CYS A 99 6.51 11.02 14.24
CA CYS A 99 6.42 9.82 15.06
C CYS A 99 6.03 10.18 16.50
#